data_AF-A0A512M943-F1
#
_entry.id   AF-A0A512M943-F1
#
_cell.length_a   1.000
_cell.length_b   1.000
_cell.length_c   1.000
_cell.angle_alpha   90.00
_cell.angle_beta   90.00
_cell.angle_gamma   90.00
#
_symmetry.space_group_name_H-M   'P 1'
#
loop_
_entity.id
_entity.type
_entity.pdbx_description
1 polymer ?
#
loop_
_entity_poly.entity_id
_entity_poly.type
_entity_poly.pdbx_seq_one_letter_code
_entity_poly.pdbx_strand_id
1 'polypeptide(L)'
;MEQTTTTTPPLGNTPISFEGQIKALFRPFDRNSMLSRFDLWSYTDVKAWAQPIYEQVSQGNMPCDDPWSQDYIDLFKAWMDGGMQP
;
A
#
# COMPACT_ATOMS: atom_id res chain seq x y z
N MET A 1 22.84 -22.98 -8.43
CA MET A 1 23.13 -21.53 -8.47
C MET A 1 21.81 -20.83 -8.75
N GLU A 2 21.05 -20.51 -7.70
CA GLU A 2 19.78 -19.80 -7.82
C GLU A 2 20.08 -18.31 -7.63
N GLN A 3 20.25 -17.59 -8.74
CA GLN A 3 20.44 -16.14 -8.73
C GLN A 3 19.08 -15.45 -8.90
N THR A 4 18.60 -14.87 -7.80
CA THR A 4 18.05 -13.50 -7.68
C THR A 4 17.49 -12.83 -8.94
N THR A 5 16.18 -12.55 -8.95
CA THR A 5 15.60 -11.30 -9.46
C THR A 5 14.23 -11.06 -8.81
N THR A 6 14.21 -10.30 -7.72
CA THR A 6 12.97 -9.66 -7.24
C THR A 6 12.58 -8.64 -8.31
N THR A 7 11.71 -9.08 -9.20
CA THR A 7 11.29 -8.36 -10.41
C THR A 7 10.39 -7.21 -9.99
N THR A 8 10.95 -6.00 -9.96
CA THR A 8 10.20 -4.75 -10.15
C THR A 8 9.34 -4.92 -11.41
N PRO A 9 8.00 -4.93 -11.30
CA PRO A 9 7.17 -4.92 -12.49
C PRO A 9 7.44 -3.62 -13.24
N PRO A 10 7.61 -3.63 -14.57
CA PRO A 10 7.54 -2.40 -15.33
C PRO A 10 6.18 -1.76 -15.04
N LEU A 11 6.14 -0.43 -14.84
CA LEU A 11 4.94 0.39 -14.76
C LEU A 11 4.21 0.38 -16.13
N GLY A 12 3.82 -0.81 -16.61
CA GLY A 12 3.11 -1.00 -17.86
C GLY A 12 1.64 -0.75 -17.62
N ASN A 13 1.18 0.47 -17.92
CA ASN A 13 -0.20 0.88 -18.25
C ASN A 13 -1.38 0.31 -17.43
N THR A 14 -1.14 -0.32 -16.30
CA THR A 14 -2.17 -0.93 -15.47
C THR A 14 -2.72 0.18 -14.58
N PRO A 15 -4.03 0.46 -14.62
CA PRO A 15 -4.61 1.49 -13.80
C PRO A 15 -4.33 1.20 -12.33
N ILE A 16 -3.95 2.25 -11.59
CA ILE A 16 -3.67 2.14 -10.16
C ILE A 16 -4.94 1.68 -9.45
N SER A 17 -4.90 0.48 -8.90
CA SER A 17 -6.05 -0.22 -8.31
C SER A 17 -5.66 -0.86 -6.99
N PHE A 18 -6.68 -1.14 -6.17
CA PHE A 18 -6.44 -1.72 -4.87
C PHE A 18 -5.86 -3.13 -4.98
N GLU A 19 -6.52 -4.02 -5.70
CA GLU A 19 -6.04 -5.38 -5.93
C GLU A 19 -4.76 -5.42 -6.79
N GLY A 20 -4.55 -4.42 -7.66
CA GLY A 20 -3.40 -4.36 -8.56
C GLY A 20 -2.09 -3.99 -7.86
N GLN A 21 -2.06 -2.85 -7.16
CA GLN A 21 -0.82 -2.30 -6.61
C GLN A 21 -0.90 -1.99 -5.12
N ILE A 22 -2.03 -1.50 -4.63
CA ILE A 22 -2.10 -0.93 -3.26
C ILE A 22 -2.08 -2.02 -2.19
N LYS A 23 -2.81 -3.12 -2.40
CA LYS A 23 -2.84 -4.25 -1.46
C LYS A 23 -1.45 -4.84 -1.24
N ALA A 24 -0.62 -4.88 -2.29
CA ALA A 24 0.75 -5.39 -2.22
C ALA A 24 1.71 -4.49 -1.43
N LEU A 25 1.35 -3.21 -1.19
CA LEU A 25 2.14 -2.31 -0.33
C LEU A 25 2.03 -2.69 1.15
N PHE A 26 0.93 -3.31 1.55
CA PHE A 26 0.71 -3.76 2.92
C PHE A 26 1.23 -5.19 3.10
N ARG A 27 2.33 -5.34 3.84
CA ARG A 27 2.91 -6.66 4.12
C ARG A 27 2.00 -7.42 5.09
N PRO A 28 2.10 -8.76 5.14
CA PRO A 28 1.34 -9.56 6.10
C PRO A 28 1.54 -9.10 7.56
N PHE A 29 2.74 -8.65 7.91
CA PHE A 29 3.06 -8.09 9.23
C PHE A 29 2.29 -6.79 9.53
N ASP A 30 2.24 -5.88 8.55
CA ASP A 30 1.54 -4.60 8.68
C ASP A 30 0.03 -4.86 8.85
N ARG A 31 -0.52 -5.78 8.06
CA ARG A 31 -1.91 -6.23 8.20
C ARG A 31 -2.17 -6.78 9.60
N ASN A 32 -1.39 -7.76 10.04
CA ASN A 32 -1.58 -8.41 11.34
C ASN A 32 -1.54 -7.40 12.50
N SER A 33 -0.68 -6.40 12.41
CA SER A 33 -0.58 -5.32 13.40
C SER A 33 -1.83 -4.43 13.43
N MET A 34 -2.51 -4.27 12.30
CA MET A 34 -3.69 -3.42 12.13
C MET A 34 -5.02 -4.15 12.25
N LEU A 35 -5.08 -5.49 12.22
CA LEU A 35 -6.32 -6.28 12.29
C LEU A 35 -7.21 -5.94 13.51
N SER A 36 -6.64 -5.38 14.58
CA SER A 36 -7.41 -4.90 15.74
C SER A 36 -8.20 -3.60 15.49
N ARG A 37 -7.90 -2.89 14.40
CA ARG A 37 -8.51 -1.63 13.97
C ARG A 37 -9.33 -1.81 12.70
N PHE A 38 -8.73 -2.37 11.65
CA PHE A 38 -9.33 -2.65 10.35
C PHE A 38 -8.40 -3.52 9.49
N ASP A 39 -8.89 -4.10 8.39
CA ASP A 39 -8.08 -4.97 7.53
C ASP A 39 -7.41 -4.19 6.38
N LEU A 40 -6.08 -4.10 6.39
CA LEU A 40 -5.28 -3.49 5.31
C LEU A 40 -5.36 -4.23 3.97
N TRP A 41 -5.93 -5.43 3.94
CA TRP A 41 -6.22 -6.17 2.71
C TRP A 41 -7.69 -6.15 2.30
N SER A 42 -8.53 -5.39 3.03
CA SER A 42 -9.91 -5.09 2.64
C SER A 42 -9.96 -3.77 1.88
N TYR A 43 -10.39 -3.81 0.62
CA TYR A 43 -10.60 -2.60 -0.18
C TYR A 43 -11.50 -1.60 0.54
N THR A 44 -12.60 -2.08 1.11
CA THR A 44 -13.59 -1.25 1.79
C THR A 44 -12.99 -0.53 2.99
N ASP A 45 -12.17 -1.24 3.77
CA ASP A 45 -11.50 -0.66 4.95
C ASP A 45 -10.42 0.33 4.51
N VAL A 46 -9.53 -0.06 3.59
CA VAL A 46 -8.45 0.81 3.12
C VAL A 46 -9.00 2.07 2.44
N LYS A 47 -10.11 1.97 1.70
CA LYS A 47 -10.80 3.13 1.13
C LYS A 47 -11.40 4.03 2.20
N ALA A 48 -12.06 3.45 3.20
CA ALA A 48 -12.66 4.23 4.30
C ALA A 48 -11.61 4.97 5.13
N TRP A 49 -10.41 4.38 5.26
CA TRP A 49 -9.30 4.92 6.05
C TRP A 49 -8.15 5.49 5.22
N ALA A 50 -8.36 5.73 3.92
CA ALA A 50 -7.28 6.07 2.98
C ALA A 50 -6.50 7.31 3.43
N GLN A 51 -7.19 8.39 3.77
CA GLN A 51 -6.54 9.62 4.19
C GLN A 51 -5.77 9.48 5.53
N PRO A 52 -6.36 8.93 6.60
CA PRO A 52 -5.60 8.61 7.82
C PRO A 52 -4.39 7.71 7.58
N ILE A 53 -4.51 6.69 6.73
CA ILE A 53 -3.39 5.80 6.37
C ILE A 53 -2.28 6.61 5.69
N TYR A 54 -2.62 7.43 4.70
CA TYR A 54 -1.67 8.30 3.99
C TYR A 54 -0.91 9.24 4.95
N GLU A 55 -1.61 9.86 5.89
CA GLU A 55 -1.00 10.74 6.89
C GLU A 55 0.00 9.98 7.77
N GLN A 56 -0.31 8.75 8.19
CA GLN A 56 0.61 7.95 9.00
C GLN A 56 1.83 7.47 8.22
N VAL A 57 1.65 6.98 6.98
CA VAL A 57 2.78 6.49 6.16
C VAL A 57 3.68 7.62 5.68
N SER A 58 3.12 8.80 5.37
CA SER A 58 3.91 9.98 4.97
C SER A 58 4.72 10.59 6.11
N GLN A 59 4.27 10.40 7.36
CA GLN A 59 5.03 10.79 8.56
C GLN A 59 6.06 9.74 8.98
N GLY A 60 6.10 8.57 8.33
CA GLY A 60 6.96 7.46 8.71
C GLY A 60 6.55 6.75 10.00
N ASN A 61 5.36 7.02 10.52
CA ASN A 61 4.82 6.33 11.71
C ASN A 61 4.35 4.91 11.38
N MET A 62 4.15 4.63 10.10
CA MET A 62 3.66 3.36 9.60
C MET A 62 4.42 2.98 8.33
N PRO A 63 4.75 1.69 8.14
CA PRO A 63 4.64 0.61 9.12
C PRO A 63 5.61 0.70 10.32
N CYS A 64 5.24 0.11 11.46
CA CYS A 64 5.99 0.22 12.74
C CYS A 64 7.42 -0.33 12.73
N ASP A 65 7.81 -1.11 11.72
CA ASP A 65 9.13 -1.76 11.65
C ASP A 65 9.99 -1.19 10.52
N ASP A 66 9.38 -0.83 9.38
CA ASP A 66 10.08 -0.27 8.23
C ASP A 66 9.15 0.70 7.51
N PRO A 67 9.40 2.02 7.57
CA PRO A 67 8.55 3.03 6.96
C PRO A 67 8.55 2.88 5.43
N TRP A 68 7.43 3.23 4.79
CA TRP A 68 7.34 3.19 3.34
C TRP A 68 8.35 4.12 2.67
N SER A 69 8.90 3.66 1.54
CA SER A 69 9.67 4.52 0.64
C SER A 69 8.78 5.58 0.00
N GLN A 70 9.36 6.70 -0.43
CA GLN A 70 8.63 7.80 -1.07
C GLN A 70 7.81 7.32 -2.27
N ASP A 71 8.34 6.42 -3.10
CA ASP A 71 7.61 5.84 -4.24
C ASP A 71 6.32 5.12 -3.84
N TYR A 72 6.28 4.46 -2.68
CA TYR A 72 5.08 3.76 -2.20
C TYR A 72 4.05 4.74 -1.67
N ILE A 73 4.51 5.79 -0.98
CA ILE A 73 3.67 6.90 -0.51
C ILE A 73 3.03 7.62 -1.71
N ASP A 74 3.82 7.89 -2.76
CA ASP A 74 3.37 8.54 -3.99
C ASP A 74 2.39 7.66 -4.76
N LEU A 75 2.63 6.34 -4.83
CA LEU A 75 1.72 5.39 -5.46
C LEU A 75 0.36 5.33 -4.72
N PHE A 76 0.39 5.33 -3.39
CA PHE A 76 -0.83 5.37 -2.58
C PHE A 76 -1.58 6.69 -2.77
N LYS A 77 -0.86 7.82 -2.84
CA LYS A 77 -1.46 9.12 -3.13
C LYS A 77 -2.10 9.16 -4.51
N ALA A 78 -1.43 8.62 -5.53
CA ALA A 78 -1.94 8.57 -6.89
C ALA A 78 -3.21 7.70 -7.00
N TRP A 79 -3.30 6.61 -6.23
CA TRP A 79 -4.54 5.83 -6.11
C TRP A 79 -5.69 6.61 -5.48
N MET A 80 -5.40 7.35 -4.40
CA MET A 80 -6.38 8.22 -3.76
C MET A 80 -6.91 9.29 -4.74
N ASP A 81 -6.00 9.93 -5.46
CA ASP A 81 -6.33 10.97 -6.46
C ASP A 81 -7.06 10.40 -7.68
N GLY A 82 -6.79 9.13 -8.03
CA GLY A 82 -7.48 8.37 -9.06
C GLY A 82 -8.88 7.84 -8.66
N GLY A 83 -9.40 8.25 -7.50
CA GLY A 83 -10.74 7.89 -7.03
C GLY A 83 -10.82 6.53 -6.34
N MET A 84 -9.68 5.98 -5.89
CA MET A 84 -9.60 4.75 -5.09
C MET A 84 -10.24 3.55 -5.79
N GLN A 85 -9.73 3.21 -6.98
CA GLN A 85 -10.22 2.07 -7.76
C GLN A 85 -10.03 0.75 -7.00
N PRO A 86 -11.00 -0.18 -7.02
CA PRO A 86 -10.84 -1.51 -6.43
C PRO A 86 -9.77 -2.34 -7.15
#